data_AF-A0A538GLV2-F1
#
_entry.id   AF-A0A538GLV2-F1
#
_cell.length_a   1.000
_cell.length_b   1.000
_cell.length_c   1.000
_cell.angle_alpha   90.00
_cell.angle_beta   90.00
_cell.angle_gamma   90.00
#
_symmetry.space_group_name_H-M   'P 1'
#
loop_
_entity.id
_entity.type
_entity.pdbx_description
1 polymer ?
#
loop_
_entity_poly.entity_id
_entity_poly.type
_entity_poly.pdbx_seq_one_letter_code
_entity_poly.pdbx_strand_id
1 'polypeptide(L)'
;MSSVDTALQPAVARDQARALFGQTMGLVAVTTGLFALGAYLGRDLSYGWGFVWYIASFGVLFALNYAASRSEQLAIGLLFGFGVLVGLGTAPVIAYYASTNPQSVWQAGGATALFI
;
A
#
# COMPACT_ATOMS: atom_id res chain seq x y z
N MET A 1 7.77 26.42 35.30
CA MET A 1 7.10 26.26 33.99
C MET A 1 6.60 27.61 33.55
N SER A 2 7.25 28.22 32.57
CA SER A 2 6.92 29.56 32.07
C SER A 2 5.83 29.47 31.00
N SER A 3 5.09 30.55 30.75
CA SER A 3 4.07 30.61 29.69
C SER A 3 4.59 30.26 28.29
N VAL A 4 5.90 30.40 28.07
CA VAL A 4 6.60 29.99 26.85
C VAL A 4 6.65 28.46 26.72
N ASP A 5 6.91 27.73 27.81
CA ASP A 5 6.91 26.26 27.80
C ASP A 5 5.53 25.69 27.44
N THR A 6 4.47 26.31 27.97
CA THR A 6 3.07 25.93 27.67
C THR A 6 2.67 26.19 26.22
N ALA A 7 3.28 27.18 25.56
CA ALA A 7 3.02 27.51 24.15
C ALA A 7 3.89 26.70 23.17
N LEU A 8 5.06 26.21 23.60
CA LEU A 8 5.94 25.37 22.80
C LEU A 8 5.46 23.90 22.74
N GLN A 9 4.89 23.38 23.83
CA GLN A 9 4.38 21.99 23.89
C GLN A 9 3.37 21.64 22.78
N PRO A 10 2.35 22.48 22.49
CA PRO A 10 1.38 22.22 21.43
C PRO A 10 1.97 22.32 20.02
N ALA A 11 2.96 23.19 19.81
CA ALA A 11 3.63 23.35 18.54
C ALA A 11 4.48 22.12 18.20
N VAL A 12 5.29 21.65 19.15
CA VAL A 12 6.14 20.44 19.00
C VAL A 12 5.28 19.19 18.75
N ALA A 13 4.17 19.03 19.49
CA ALA A 13 3.27 17.90 19.29
C ALA A 13 2.64 17.88 17.89
N ARG A 14 2.31 19.06 17.35
CA ARG A 14 1.71 19.20 16.02
C ARG A 14 2.70 18.87 14.90
N ASP A 15 3.97 19.23 15.07
CA ASP A 15 5.00 18.93 14.09
C ASP A 15 5.40 17.45 14.10
N GLN A 16 5.43 16.80 15.27
CA GLN A 16 5.60 15.34 15.34
C GLN A 16 4.46 14.58 14.66
N ALA A 17 3.21 15.01 14.89
CA ALA A 17 2.05 14.40 14.24
C ALA A 17 2.12 14.54 12.71
N ARG A 18 2.52 15.71 12.21
CA ARG A 18 2.73 15.94 10.76
C ARG A 18 3.84 15.07 10.20
N ALA A 19 4.93 14.89 10.94
CA ALA A 19 6.05 14.05 10.52
C ALA A 19 5.64 12.56 10.42
N LEU A 20 4.95 12.03 11.43
CA LEU A 20 4.42 10.66 11.43
C LEU A 20 3.40 10.44 10.32
N PHE A 21 2.51 11.42 10.10
CA PHE A 21 1.56 11.38 9.00
C PHE A 21 2.28 11.36 7.64
N GLY A 22 3.26 12.23 7.44
CA GLY A 22 4.09 12.25 6.23
C GLY A 22 4.85 10.93 6.00
N GLN A 23 5.39 10.34 7.06
CA GLN A 23 6.07 9.04 7.00
C GLN A 23 5.09 7.92 6.58
N THR A 24 3.91 7.88 7.20
CA THR A 24 2.88 6.88 6.89
C THR A 24 2.39 7.03 5.46
N MET A 25 2.07 8.26 5.03
CA MET A 25 1.64 8.55 3.67
C MET A 25 2.75 8.26 2.64
N GLY A 26 4.02 8.49 2.98
CA GLY A 26 5.15 8.12 2.14
C GLY A 26 5.23 6.61 1.92
N LEU A 27 5.09 5.80 2.97
CA LEU A 27 5.04 4.34 2.87
C LEU A 27 3.86 3.86 2.03
N VAL A 28 2.67 4.48 2.21
CA VAL A 28 1.48 4.18 1.40
C VAL A 28 1.74 4.49 -0.07
N ALA A 29 2.27 5.67 -0.40
CA ALA A 29 2.54 6.08 -1.77
C ALA A 29 3.52 5.12 -2.48
N VAL A 30 4.61 4.74 -1.80
CA VAL A 30 5.59 3.79 -2.34
C VAL A 30 4.96 2.41 -2.55
N THR A 31 4.19 1.92 -1.57
CA THR A 31 3.53 0.61 -1.66
C THR A 31 2.50 0.57 -2.79
N THR A 32 1.73 1.64 -2.98
CA THR A 32 0.78 1.78 -4.09
C THR A 32 1.50 1.83 -5.45
N GLY A 33 2.66 2.49 -5.54
CA GLY A 33 3.49 2.46 -6.73
C GLY A 33 4.01 1.05 -7.05
N LEU A 34 4.43 0.30 -6.04
CA LEU A 34 4.85 -1.09 -6.19
C LEU A 34 3.69 -2.03 -6.56
N PHE A 35 2.49 -1.77 -6.03
CA PHE A 35 1.27 -2.44 -6.45
C PHE A 35 0.98 -2.22 -7.93
N ALA A 36 1.03 -0.96 -8.38
CA ALA A 36 0.84 -0.63 -9.79
C ALA A 36 1.89 -1.30 -10.67
N LEU A 37 3.16 -1.33 -10.23
CA LEU A 37 4.24 -2.03 -10.92
C LEU A 37 3.99 -3.55 -10.97
N GLY A 38 3.57 -4.17 -9.87
CA GLY A 38 3.19 -5.59 -9.84
C GLY A 38 2.02 -5.90 -10.77
N ALA A 39 0.99 -5.05 -10.79
CA ALA A 39 -0.15 -5.19 -11.69
C ALA A 39 0.27 -5.06 -13.17
N TYR A 40 1.20 -4.14 -13.47
CA TYR A 40 1.73 -3.96 -14.82
C TYR A 40 2.55 -5.16 -15.29
N LEU A 41 3.43 -5.69 -14.44
CA LEU A 41 4.23 -6.90 -14.73
C LEU A 41 3.34 -8.15 -14.88
N GLY A 42 2.25 -8.23 -14.10
CA GLY A 42 1.33 -9.36 -14.10
C GLY A 42 0.27 -9.34 -15.19
N ARG A 43 0.22 -8.31 -16.05
CA ARG A 43 -0.88 -8.10 -17.01
C ARG A 43 -1.12 -9.29 -17.97
N ASP A 44 -0.06 -10.03 -18.28
CA ASP A 44 -0.07 -11.17 -19.20
C ASP A 44 -0.15 -12.53 -18.46
N LEU A 45 -0.31 -12.52 -17.13
CA LEU A 45 -0.44 -13.74 -16.33
C LEU A 45 -1.80 -14.41 -16.56
N SER A 46 -1.79 -15.75 -16.62
CA SER A 46 -3.03 -16.53 -16.60
C SER A 46 -3.78 -16.33 -15.28
N TYR A 47 -5.10 -16.47 -15.31
CA TYR A 47 -5.97 -16.37 -14.14
C TYR A 47 -5.55 -17.32 -12.99
N GLY A 48 -5.10 -18.53 -13.34
CA GLY A 48 -4.62 -19.51 -12.35
C GLY A 48 -3.38 -19.06 -11.60
N TRP A 49 -2.41 -18.48 -12.31
CA TRP A 49 -1.21 -17.91 -11.68
C TRP A 49 -1.52 -16.67 -10.85
N GLY A 50 -2.44 -15.80 -11.30
CA GLY A 50 -2.91 -14.66 -10.50
C GLY A 50 -3.49 -15.10 -9.15
N PHE A 51 -4.29 -16.17 -9.14
CA PHE A 51 -4.84 -16.71 -7.90
C PHE A 51 -3.76 -17.22 -6.94
N VAL A 52 -2.71 -17.87 -7.44
CA VAL A 52 -1.57 -18.31 -6.62
C VAL A 52 -0.85 -17.11 -5.98
N TRP A 53 -0.56 -16.07 -6.76
CA TRP A 53 0.07 -14.84 -6.25
C TRP A 53 -0.83 -14.12 -5.23
N TYR A 54 -2.14 -14.14 -5.45
CA TYR A 54 -3.11 -13.58 -4.52
C TYR A 54 -3.11 -14.33 -3.18
N ILE A 55 -3.10 -15.66 -3.19
CA ILE A 55 -2.95 -16.47 -1.96
C ILE A 55 -1.61 -16.20 -1.29
N ALA A 56 -0.52 -16.14 -2.06
CA ALA A 56 0.80 -15.82 -1.52
C ALA A 56 0.83 -14.47 -0.79
N SER A 57 0.08 -13.46 -1.29
CA SER A 57 -0.04 -12.16 -0.64
C SER A 57 -0.66 -12.24 0.76
N PHE A 58 -1.64 -13.12 0.99
CA PHE A 58 -2.17 -13.38 2.34
C PHE A 58 -1.10 -13.97 3.27
N GLY A 59 -0.28 -14.89 2.76
CA GLY A 59 0.87 -15.41 3.49
C GLY A 59 1.82 -14.30 3.97
N VAL A 60 2.06 -13.31 3.10
CA VAL A 60 2.88 -12.13 3.45
C VAL A 60 2.18 -11.25 4.48
N LEU A 61 0.86 -11.08 4.44
CA LEU A 61 0.14 -10.34 5.49
C LEU A 61 0.29 -10.97 6.87
N PHE A 62 0.22 -12.30 6.97
CA PHE A 62 0.48 -13.01 8.23
C PHE A 62 1.93 -12.81 8.70
N ALA A 63 2.89 -12.93 7.79
CA ALA A 63 4.30 -12.68 8.10
C ALA A 63 4.54 -11.23 8.54
N LEU A 64 3.88 -10.26 7.91
CA LEU A 64 3.97 -8.84 8.22
C LEU A 64 3.39 -8.55 9.61
N ASN A 65 2.24 -9.13 9.96
CA ASN A 65 1.64 -8.98 11.29
C ASN A 65 2.61 -9.44 12.39
N TYR A 66 3.30 -10.56 12.16
CA TYR A 66 4.32 -11.05 13.07
C TYR A 66 5.56 -10.13 13.10
N ALA A 67 6.07 -9.74 11.93
CA ALA A 67 7.25 -8.89 11.80
C ALA A 67 7.07 -7.50 12.41
N ALA A 68 5.86 -6.92 12.34
CA ALA A 68 5.54 -5.61 12.88
C ALA A 68 5.82 -5.49 14.38
N SER A 69 5.74 -6.60 15.12
CA SER A 69 6.05 -6.65 16.55
C SER A 69 7.54 -6.84 16.87
N ARG A 70 8.36 -7.22 15.88
CA ARG A 70 9.77 -7.60 16.07
C ARG A 70 10.77 -6.66 15.40
N SER A 71 10.48 -6.20 14.19
CA SER A 71 11.40 -5.40 13.38
C SER A 71 10.64 -4.53 12.39
N GLU A 72 10.79 -3.22 12.56
CA GLU A 72 10.20 -2.22 11.67
C GLU A 72 10.71 -2.39 10.23
N GLN A 73 12.01 -2.59 10.05
CA GLN A 73 12.61 -2.67 8.72
C GLN A 73 12.20 -3.94 7.96
N LEU A 74 12.04 -5.07 8.66
CA LEU A 74 11.47 -6.28 8.07
C LEU A 74 10.00 -6.07 7.69
N ALA A 75 9.22 -5.40 8.55
CA ALA A 75 7.82 -5.11 8.28
C ALA A 75 7.66 -4.19 7.05
N ILE A 76 8.51 -3.18 6.90
CA ILE A 76 8.54 -2.30 5.71
C ILE A 76 8.90 -3.10 4.46
N GLY A 77 9.90 -3.98 4.52
CA GLY A 77 10.25 -4.85 3.40
C GLY A 77 9.11 -5.79 3.00
N LEU A 78 8.41 -6.38 3.98
CA LEU A 78 7.24 -7.22 3.76
C LEU A 78 6.04 -6.42 3.23
N LEU A 79 5.87 -5.17 3.64
CA LEU A 79 4.83 -4.27 3.12
C LEU A 79 5.03 -4.02 1.62
N PHE A 80 6.26 -3.75 1.22
CA PHE A 80 6.62 -3.57 -0.18
C PHE A 80 6.46 -4.86 -0.98
N GLY A 81 6.91 -5.99 -0.43
CA GLY A 81 6.70 -7.31 -1.02
C GLY A 81 5.21 -7.63 -1.19
N PHE A 82 4.39 -7.33 -0.18
CA PHE A 82 2.94 -7.46 -0.24
C PHE A 82 2.34 -6.63 -1.37
N GLY A 83 2.74 -5.36 -1.50
CA GLY A 83 2.30 -4.47 -2.59
C GLY A 83 2.53 -5.09 -3.97
N VAL A 84 3.74 -5.59 -4.23
CA VAL A 84 4.06 -6.25 -5.52
C VAL A 84 3.24 -7.52 -5.72
N LEU A 85 3.14 -8.40 -4.71
CA LEU A 85 2.45 -9.68 -4.80
C LEU A 85 0.93 -9.51 -5.02
N VAL A 86 0.30 -8.59 -4.30
CA VAL A 86 -1.13 -8.32 -4.46
C VAL A 86 -1.40 -7.61 -5.80
N GLY A 87 -0.46 -6.81 -6.31
CA GLY A 87 -0.50 -6.26 -7.67
C GLY A 87 -0.48 -7.38 -8.72
N LEU A 88 0.49 -8.30 -8.63
CA LEU A 88 0.58 -9.46 -9.52
C LEU A 88 -0.68 -10.33 -9.46
N GLY A 89 -1.23 -10.56 -8.26
CA GLY A 89 -2.42 -11.39 -8.07
C GLY A 89 -3.70 -10.77 -8.62
N THR A 90 -3.82 -9.44 -8.55
CA THR A 90 -4.99 -8.71 -9.07
C THR A 90 -4.88 -8.37 -10.56
N ALA A 91 -3.70 -8.48 -11.16
CA ALA A 91 -3.45 -8.13 -12.56
C ALA A 91 -4.41 -8.80 -13.56
N PRO A 92 -4.71 -10.12 -13.48
CA PRO A 92 -5.63 -10.74 -14.44
C PRO A 92 -7.07 -10.23 -14.31
N VAL A 93 -7.47 -9.84 -13.10
CA VAL A 93 -8.79 -9.25 -12.85
C VAL A 93 -8.85 -7.85 -13.45
N ILE A 94 -7.81 -7.04 -13.25
CA ILE A 94 -7.71 -5.71 -13.86
C ILE A 94 -7.72 -5.81 -15.38
N ALA A 95 -6.97 -6.76 -15.95
CA ALA A 95 -6.93 -6.99 -17.40
C ALA A 95 -8.31 -7.39 -17.96
N TYR A 96 -9.05 -8.24 -17.25
CA TYR A 96 -10.41 -8.64 -17.62
C TYR A 96 -11.39 -7.45 -17.63
N TYR A 97 -11.35 -6.58 -16.62
CA TYR A 97 -12.18 -5.36 -16.62
C TYR A 97 -11.74 -4.37 -17.68
N ALA A 98 -10.43 -4.20 -17.90
CA ALA A 98 -9.90 -3.31 -18.92
C ALA A 98 -10.28 -3.75 -20.34
N SER A 99 -10.33 -5.06 -20.62
CA SER A 99 -10.76 -5.58 -21.92
C SER A 99 -12.27 -5.44 -22.16
N THR A 100 -13.07 -5.43 -21.09
CA THR A 100 -14.53 -5.32 -21.18
C THR A 100 -15.00 -3.87 -21.24
N ASN A 101 -14.53 -3.04 -20.31
CA ASN A 101 -14.75 -1.60 -20.28
C ASN A 101 -13.59 -0.90 -19.54
N PRO A 102 -12.66 -0.28 -20.27
CA PRO A 102 -11.49 0.36 -19.65
C PRO A 102 -11.87 1.57 -18.77
N GLN A 103 -13.02 2.20 -19.00
CA GLN A 103 -13.47 3.34 -18.20
C GLN A 103 -13.76 2.92 -16.74
N SER A 104 -14.24 1.69 -16.53
CA SER A 104 -14.53 1.17 -15.18
C SER A 104 -13.28 1.11 -14.31
N VAL A 105 -12.12 0.77 -14.89
CA VAL A 105 -10.84 0.71 -14.17
C VAL A 105 -10.38 2.11 -13.77
N TRP A 106 -10.48 3.08 -14.67
CA TRP A 106 -10.14 4.48 -14.38
C TRP A 106 -11.04 5.10 -13.31
N GLN A 107 -12.35 4.84 -13.38
CA GLN A 107 -13.30 5.33 -12.38
C GLN A 107 -13.08 4.68 -11.02
N ALA A 108 -12.89 3.37 -10.96
CA ALA A 108 -12.62 2.66 -9.71
C ALA A 108 -11.30 3.13 -9.06
N GLY A 109 -10.24 3.27 -9.86
CA GLY A 109 -8.95 3.78 -9.41
C GLY A 109 -9.03 5.23 -8.92
N GLY A 110 -9.66 6.10 -9.72
CA GLY A 110 -9.86 7.51 -9.37
C GLY A 110 -10.73 7.71 -8.13
N ALA A 111 -11.81 6.95 -7.98
CA ALA A 111 -12.66 6.99 -6.79
C ALA A 111 -11.93 6.53 -5.53
N THR A 112 -11.09 5.49 -5.64
CA THR A 112 -10.26 5.02 -4.51
C THR A 112 -9.24 6.09 -4.10
N ALA A 113 -8.60 6.75 -5.08
CA ALA A 113 -7.65 7.82 -4.81
C ALA A 113 -8.28 9.10 -4.25
N LEU A 114 -9.56 9.36 -4.53
CA LEU A 114 -10.30 10.48 -3.92
C LEU A 114 -10.78 10.18 -2.50
N PHE A 115 -11.02 8.90 -2.19
CA PHE A 115 -11.50 8.47 -0.89
C PHE A 115 -10.40 8.47 0.18
N ILE A 116 -9.19 8.08 -0.21
CA ILE A 116 -8.00 8.02 0.65
C ILE A 116 -7.37 9.41 0.75
#